data_AF-A0A7J8MWX3-F1
#
_entry.id   AF-A0A7J8MWX3-F1
#
_cell.length_a   1.000
_cell.length_b   1.000
_cell.length_c   1.000
_cell.angle_alpha   90.00
_cell.angle_beta   90.00
_cell.angle_gamma   90.00
#
_symmetry.space_group_name_H-M   'P 1'
#
loop_
_entity.id
_entity.type
_entity.pdbx_description
1 polymer ?
#
loop_
_entity_poly.entity_id
_entity_poly.type
_entity_poly.pdbx_seq_one_letter_code
_entity_poly.pdbx_strand_id
1 'polypeptide(L)'
;IHEGLKQINDEYLRSALDYIETVSDSSTLVRGSHTFRCPNLIVNTWMRLPIYEADFGWGRPIHTGPADIVHEGIVYLLPTPINDGSLLLVARLEISHMSCFEKLLYEF
;
A
#
# COMPACT_ATOMS: atom_id res chain seq x y z
N ILE A 1 -11.66 -4.23 8.54
CA ILE A 1 -10.21 -4.45 8.30
C ILE A 1 -9.67 -5.56 9.18
N HIS A 2 -9.73 -5.44 10.53
CA HIS A 2 -9.19 -6.43 11.48
C HIS A 2 -9.60 -7.89 11.21
N GLU A 3 -10.90 -8.16 11.06
CA GLU A 3 -11.38 -9.53 10.82
C GLU A 3 -10.90 -10.11 9.47
N GLY A 4 -10.79 -9.26 8.43
CA GLY A 4 -10.24 -9.70 7.15
C GLY A 4 -8.75 -10.07 7.25
N LEU A 5 -7.97 -9.34 8.06
CA LEU A 5 -6.57 -9.69 8.31
C LEU A 5 -6.42 -10.97 9.13
N LYS A 6 -7.30 -11.21 10.11
CA LYS A 6 -7.27 -12.44 10.91
C LYS A 6 -7.53 -13.71 10.10
N GLN A 7 -8.31 -13.60 9.02
CA GLN A 7 -8.59 -14.73 8.13
C GLN A 7 -7.37 -15.18 7.33
N ILE A 8 -6.39 -14.28 7.12
CA ILE A 8 -5.15 -14.57 6.38
C ILE A 8 -4.16 -15.26 7.33
N ASN A 9 -4.46 -16.50 7.68
CA ASN A 9 -3.63 -17.38 8.51
C ASN A 9 -2.84 -18.37 7.63
N ASP A 10 -2.05 -19.26 8.24
CA ASP A 10 -1.22 -20.25 7.52
C ASP A 10 -2.07 -21.15 6.60
N GLU A 11 -3.24 -21.61 7.07
CA GLU A 11 -4.15 -22.45 6.28
C GLU A 11 -4.68 -21.72 5.05
N TYR A 12 -5.14 -20.48 5.22
CA TYR A 12 -5.61 -19.64 4.12
C TYR A 12 -4.50 -19.39 3.09
N LEU A 13 -3.27 -19.11 3.54
CA LEU A 13 -2.13 -18.88 2.66
C LEU A 13 -1.76 -20.13 1.86
N ARG A 14 -1.79 -21.32 2.48
CA ARG A 14 -1.60 -22.60 1.78
C ARG A 14 -2.70 -22.84 0.74
N SER A 15 -3.96 -22.64 1.12
CA SER A 15 -5.10 -22.78 0.21
C SER A 15 -5.02 -21.80 -0.98
N ALA A 16 -4.53 -20.58 -0.75
CA ALA A 16 -4.30 -19.62 -1.83
C ALA A 16 -3.22 -20.10 -2.81
N LEU A 17 -2.14 -20.73 -2.32
CA LEU A 17 -1.12 -21.34 -3.19
C LEU A 17 -1.70 -22.50 -4.00
N ASP A 18 -2.44 -23.41 -3.36
CA ASP A 18 -3.12 -24.52 -4.02
C ASP A 18 -4.05 -24.01 -5.14
N TYR A 19 -4.83 -22.96 -4.84
CA TYR A 19 -5.71 -22.32 -5.84
C TYR A 19 -4.92 -21.76 -7.02
N ILE A 20 -3.83 -21.01 -6.76
CA ILE A 20 -3.00 -20.43 -7.83
C ILE A 20 -2.42 -21.53 -8.73
N GLU A 21 -2.04 -22.69 -8.18
CA GLU A 21 -1.52 -23.83 -8.94
C GLU A 21 -2.57 -24.44 -9.88
N THR A 22 -3.86 -24.32 -9.57
CA THR A 22 -4.96 -24.77 -10.47
C THR A 22 -5.24 -23.83 -11.64
N VAL A 23 -4.75 -22.59 -11.60
CA VAL A 23 -5.01 -21.59 -12.63
C VAL A 23 -4.07 -21.81 -13.82
N SER A 24 -4.64 -22.12 -14.99
CA SER A 24 -3.90 -22.43 -16.20
C SER A 24 -3.11 -21.25 -16.79
N ASP A 25 -3.61 -20.03 -16.62
CA ASP A 25 -2.95 -18.79 -17.03
C ASP A 25 -2.86 -17.82 -15.84
N SER A 26 -1.70 -17.77 -15.20
CA SER A 26 -1.46 -16.91 -14.04
C SER A 26 -1.52 -15.42 -14.35
N SER A 27 -1.42 -15.02 -15.63
CA SER A 27 -1.57 -13.61 -16.01
C SER A 27 -2.97 -13.08 -15.70
N THR A 28 -3.98 -13.95 -15.66
CA THR A 28 -5.37 -13.60 -15.29
C THR A 28 -5.52 -13.18 -13.83
N LEU A 29 -4.56 -13.55 -12.96
CA LEU A 29 -4.54 -13.17 -11.54
C LEU A 29 -3.84 -11.83 -11.30
N VAL A 30 -3.18 -11.27 -12.32
CA VAL A 30 -2.44 -10.02 -12.19
C VAL A 30 -3.41 -8.87 -12.00
N ARG A 31 -3.32 -8.25 -10.82
CA ARG A 31 -4.07 -7.06 -10.48
C ARG A 31 -3.48 -5.83 -11.19
N GLY A 32 -4.34 -4.96 -11.68
CA GLY A 32 -3.95 -3.75 -12.40
C GLY A 32 -4.85 -2.57 -12.08
N SER A 33 -4.81 -1.51 -12.91
CA SER A 33 -5.63 -0.32 -12.66
C SER A 33 -7.12 -0.63 -12.47
N HIS A 34 -7.64 -1.64 -13.17
CA HIS A 34 -9.05 -2.04 -13.10
C HIS A 34 -9.46 -2.65 -11.73
N THR A 35 -8.52 -3.17 -10.94
CA THR A 35 -8.83 -3.78 -9.63
C THR A 35 -8.81 -2.77 -8.49
N PHE A 36 -8.12 -1.64 -8.66
CA PHE A 36 -7.92 -0.66 -7.59
C PHE A 36 -8.72 0.61 -7.79
N ARG A 37 -9.23 0.87 -9.00
CA ARG A 37 -10.04 2.06 -9.26
C ARG A 37 -11.32 2.08 -8.44
N CYS A 38 -11.83 3.29 -8.19
CA CYS A 38 -13.12 3.53 -7.56
C CYS A 38 -14.21 2.57 -8.13
N PRO A 39 -14.98 1.88 -7.28
CA PRO A 39 -15.11 2.07 -5.81
C PRO A 39 -14.10 1.26 -4.97
N ASN A 40 -13.15 0.56 -5.58
CA ASN A 40 -12.13 -0.21 -4.86
C ASN A 40 -10.97 0.70 -4.42
N LEU A 41 -10.10 0.15 -3.55
CA LEU A 41 -8.88 0.80 -3.09
C LEU A 41 -7.84 -0.25 -2.70
N ILE A 42 -6.55 0.06 -2.87
CA ILE A 42 -5.45 -0.69 -2.24
C ILE A 42 -4.68 0.21 -1.27
N VAL A 43 -4.45 -0.32 -0.07
CA VAL A 43 -3.59 0.29 0.94
C VAL A 43 -2.33 -0.55 1.09
N ASN A 44 -1.18 0.05 0.84
CA ASN A 44 0.13 -0.58 1.01
C ASN A 44 0.89 0.13 2.13
N THR A 45 1.38 -0.63 3.12
CA THR A 45 2.09 -0.06 4.27
C THR A 45 3.55 -0.46 4.23
N TRP A 46 4.44 0.54 4.24
CA TRP A 46 5.89 0.36 4.40
C TRP A 46 6.34 0.64 5.83
N MET A 47 5.40 0.83 6.76
CA MET A 47 5.67 1.18 8.16
C MET A 47 6.58 0.19 8.89
N ARG A 48 6.63 -1.07 8.44
CA ARG A 48 7.47 -2.12 9.03
C ARG A 48 8.70 -2.45 8.21
N LEU A 49 8.90 -1.78 7.07
CA LEU A 49 10.06 -1.97 6.22
C LEU A 49 11.21 -1.06 6.68
N PRO A 50 12.46 -1.54 6.69
CA PRO A 50 13.64 -0.76 7.11
C PRO A 50 14.10 0.22 6.00
N ILE A 51 13.18 1.04 5.46
CA ILE A 51 13.44 1.83 4.26
C ILE A 51 14.50 2.93 4.46
N TYR A 52 14.69 3.40 5.70
CA TYR A 52 15.72 4.39 6.05
C TYR A 52 17.06 3.78 6.49
N GLU A 53 17.24 2.46 6.44
CA GLU A 53 18.49 1.78 6.85
C GLU A 53 19.55 1.72 5.75
N ALA A 54 19.24 2.21 4.54
CA ALA A 54 20.17 2.23 3.41
C ALA A 54 21.24 3.34 3.58
N ASP A 55 22.32 3.04 4.30
CA ASP A 55 23.51 3.89 4.43
C ASP A 55 24.69 3.32 3.61
N PHE A 56 25.15 4.10 2.63
CA PHE A 56 26.25 3.72 1.73
C PHE A 56 27.60 4.33 2.17
N GLY A 57 27.68 4.92 3.36
CA GLY A 57 28.86 5.61 3.90
C GLY A 57 28.74 7.14 3.95
N TRP A 58 27.59 7.69 3.55
CA TRP A 58 27.29 9.13 3.56
C TRP A 58 26.12 9.50 4.48
N GLY A 59 25.65 8.55 5.29
CA GLY A 59 24.49 8.71 6.16
C GLY A 59 23.21 8.14 5.56
N ARG A 60 22.18 8.09 6.41
CA ARG A 60 20.86 7.56 6.07
C ARG A 60 20.09 8.49 5.11
N PRO A 61 19.11 7.96 4.34
CA PRO A 61 18.29 8.77 3.45
C PRO A 61 17.49 9.83 4.23
N ILE A 62 17.38 11.03 3.67
CA ILE A 62 16.51 12.09 4.21
C ILE A 62 15.03 11.87 3.86
N HIS A 63 14.75 11.10 2.81
CA HIS A 63 13.42 10.76 2.35
C HIS A 63 13.45 9.42 1.61
N THR A 64 12.40 8.63 1.77
CA THR A 64 12.16 7.42 0.99
C THR A 64 10.67 7.28 0.69
N GLY A 65 10.34 6.77 -0.48
CA GLY A 65 8.96 6.61 -0.92
C GLY A 65 8.85 6.14 -2.38
N PRO A 66 7.62 5.89 -2.85
CA PRO A 66 7.35 5.61 -4.25
C PRO A 66 7.79 6.78 -5.14
N ALA A 67 8.42 6.50 -6.28
CA ALA A 67 8.80 7.53 -7.25
C ALA A 67 7.60 8.11 -8.01
N ASP A 68 6.63 7.26 -8.34
CA ASP A 68 5.32 7.63 -8.89
C ASP A 68 4.29 6.60 -8.44
N ILE A 69 3.02 7.01 -8.35
CA ILE A 69 1.89 6.13 -8.06
C ILE A 69 1.06 6.05 -9.32
N VAL A 70 1.30 5.12 -10.23
CA VAL A 70 0.76 5.21 -11.62
C VAL A 70 -0.78 5.18 -11.72
N HIS A 71 -1.46 4.53 -10.78
CA HIS A 71 -2.90 4.29 -10.86
C HIS A 71 -3.68 4.95 -9.74
N GLU A 72 -4.91 5.36 -10.07
CA GLU A 72 -5.92 5.78 -9.10
C GLU A 72 -6.27 4.63 -8.15
N GLY A 73 -6.64 4.99 -6.93
CA GLY A 73 -7.07 4.05 -5.89
C GLY A 73 -5.93 3.38 -5.13
N ILE A 74 -4.71 3.92 -5.22
CA ILE A 74 -3.54 3.45 -4.46
C ILE A 74 -3.21 4.43 -3.33
N VAL A 75 -3.10 3.91 -2.12
CA VAL A 75 -2.67 4.64 -0.91
C VAL A 75 -1.46 3.95 -0.29
N TYR A 76 -0.42 4.73 0.02
CA TYR A 76 0.75 4.30 0.78
C TYR A 76 0.79 4.93 2.17
N LEU A 77 1.15 4.13 3.16
CA LEU A 77 1.54 4.59 4.49
C LEU A 77 3.04 4.36 4.69
N LEU A 78 3.78 5.44 4.92
CA LEU A 78 5.24 5.45 5.00
C LEU A 78 5.69 5.96 6.39
N PRO A 79 6.75 5.40 6.96
CA PRO A 79 7.38 5.98 8.15
C PRO A 79 8.08 7.29 7.79
N THR A 80 8.26 8.16 8.79
CA THR A 80 9.11 9.36 8.67
C THR A 80 10.50 9.08 9.25
N PRO A 81 11.55 9.81 8.81
CA PRO A 81 12.90 9.60 9.34
C PRO A 81 13.08 10.12 10.78
N ILE A 82 12.11 10.89 11.29
CA ILE A 82 12.17 11.62 12.57
C ILE A 82 11.81 10.71 13.76
N ASN A 83 11.17 9.56 13.51
CA ASN A 83 10.78 8.55 14.51
C ASN A 83 10.01 9.12 15.72
N ASP A 84 9.20 10.16 15.49
CA ASP A 84 8.33 10.83 16.46
C ASP A 84 6.90 10.24 16.47
N GLY A 85 6.69 9.14 15.76
CA GLY A 85 5.38 8.51 15.58
C GLY A 85 4.55 9.12 14.43
N SER A 86 5.04 10.17 13.76
CA SER A 86 4.42 10.66 12.54
C SER A 86 4.54 9.65 11.40
N LEU A 87 3.62 9.75 10.45
CA LEU A 87 3.62 8.97 9.22
C LEU A 87 3.31 9.88 8.03
N LEU A 88 3.74 9.45 6.86
CA LEU A 88 3.41 10.09 5.60
C LEU A 88 2.37 9.23 4.86
N LEU A 89 1.26 9.86 4.48
CA LEU A 89 0.24 9.26 3.62
C LEU A 89 0.41 9.79 2.21
N VAL A 90 0.59 8.89 1.24
CA VAL A 90 0.66 9.24 -0.18
C VAL A 90 -0.50 8.57 -0.90
N ALA A 91 -1.36 9.35 -1.57
CA ALA A 91 -2.56 8.84 -2.22
C ALA A 91 -2.67 9.36 -3.66
N ARG A 92 -3.17 8.50 -4.56
CA ARG A 92 -3.64 8.93 -5.88
C ARG A 92 -5.11 8.61 -6.02
N LEU A 93 -5.94 9.66 -6.06
CA LEU A 93 -7.37 9.60 -6.32
C LEU A 93 -7.68 10.43 -7.57
N GLU A 94 -8.89 10.31 -8.10
CA GLU A 94 -9.40 11.26 -9.10
C GLU A 94 -9.33 12.70 -8.56
N ILE A 95 -9.03 13.65 -9.45
CA ILE A 95 -8.85 15.07 -9.09
C ILE A 95 -10.07 15.62 -8.36
N SER A 96 -11.28 15.21 -8.79
CA SER A 96 -12.55 15.60 -8.18
C SER A 96 -12.71 15.11 -6.73
N HIS A 97 -11.98 14.06 -6.33
CA HIS A 97 -12.07 13.48 -4.99
C HIS A 97 -10.99 14.00 -4.03
N MET A 98 -9.84 14.46 -4.55
CA MET A 98 -8.70 14.85 -3.71
C MET A 98 -9.03 15.95 -2.69
N SER A 99 -9.71 17.02 -3.09
CA SER A 99 -10.09 18.10 -2.16
C SER A 99 -11.07 17.65 -1.08
N CYS A 100 -11.91 16.64 -1.37
CA CYS A 100 -12.84 16.08 -0.38
C CYS A 100 -12.09 15.14 0.56
N PHE A 101 -11.22 14.29 0.02
CA PHE A 101 -10.38 13.37 0.77
C PHE A 101 -9.50 14.09 1.80
N GLU A 102 -8.84 15.18 1.40
CA GLU A 102 -8.01 15.99 2.32
C GLU A 102 -8.81 16.51 3.52
N LYS A 103 -10.02 17.06 3.28
CA LYS A 103 -10.88 17.55 4.36
C LYS A 103 -11.28 16.43 5.31
N LEU A 104 -11.83 15.34 4.75
CA LEU A 104 -12.31 14.20 5.53
C LEU A 104 -11.20 13.50 6.31
N LEU A 105 -9.96 13.49 5.80
CA LEU A 105 -8.82 12.87 6.47
C LEU A 105 -8.51 13.52 7.83
N TYR A 106 -8.77 14.81 7.98
CA TYR A 106 -8.50 15.59 9.19
C TYR A 106 -9.75 15.88 10.03
N GLU A 107 -10.91 15.33 9.68
CA GLU A 107 -12.20 15.56 10.37
C GLU A 107 -12.42 14.66 11.61
N PHE A 108 -11.37 14.34 12.37
CA PHE A 108 -11.43 13.43 13.53
C PHE A 108 -10.84 14.01 14.82
#